data_AF-A0A2G9T4L3-F1
#
_entry.id   AF-A0A2G9T4L3-F1
#
_cell.length_a   1.000
_cell.length_b   1.000
_cell.length_c   1.000
_cell.angle_alpha   90.00
_cell.angle_beta   90.00
_cell.angle_gamma   90.00
#
_symmetry.space_group_name_H-M   'P 1'
#
loop_
_entity.id
_entity.type
_entity.pdbx_description
1 polymer ?
#
loop_
_entity_poly.entity_id
_entity_poly.type
_entity_poly.pdbx_seq_one_letter_code
_entity_poly.pdbx_strand_id
1 'polypeptide(L)' 'MVTGANRGIGLGLVKEFLKNKEIRHVIATARDPNNAKELKEISDSRLSTIKLDVTCDESIRSAYKE' A
#
# COMPACT_ATOMS: atom_id res chain seq x y z
N MET A 1 -7.81 0.50 -1.47
CA MET A 1 -6.42 0.45 -1.96
C MET A 1 -5.92 1.88 -2.11
N VAL A 2 -4.67 2.16 -1.71
CA VAL A 2 -4.01 3.47 -1.86
C VAL A 2 -2.76 3.28 -2.71
N THR A 3 -2.68 3.99 -3.84
CA THR A 3 -1.52 3.92 -4.73
C THR A 3 -0.44 4.92 -4.36
N GLY A 4 0.84 4.55 -4.53
CA GLY A 4 1.96 5.46 -4.21
C GLY A 4 2.07 5.75 -2.71
N ALA A 5 1.75 4.75 -1.88
CA ALA A 5 1.65 4.85 -0.43
C ALA A 5 2.99 4.72 0.30
N ASN A 6 4.12 4.70 -0.42
CA ASN A 6 5.44 4.59 0.19
C ASN A 6 5.92 5.87 0.91
N ARG A 7 5.28 7.02 0.66
CA ARG A 7 5.60 8.31 1.27
C ARG A 7 4.44 9.32 1.12
N GLY A 8 4.58 10.48 1.75
CA GLY A 8 3.70 11.63 1.53
C GLY A 8 2.23 11.35 1.82
N ILE A 9 1.34 11.88 0.98
CA ILE A 9 -0.12 11.81 1.19
C ILE A 9 -0.61 10.36 1.21
N GLY A 10 -0.11 9.49 0.31
CA GLY A 10 -0.53 8.10 0.27
C GLY A 10 -0.23 7.35 1.57
N LEU A 11 0.96 7.58 2.15
CA LEU A 11 1.31 7.02 3.46
C LEU A 11 0.43 7.58 4.58
N GLY A 12 0.15 8.89 4.56
CA GLY A 12 -0.76 9.52 5.51
C GLY A 12 -2.15 8.91 5.48
N LEU A 13 -2.71 8.69 4.28
CA LEU A 13 -4.01 8.04 4.10
C LEU A 13 -4.03 6.61 4.65
N VAL A 14 -2.98 5.82 4.41
CA VAL A 14 -2.86 4.48 5.00
C VAL A 14 -2.89 4.53 6.52
N LYS A 15 -2.12 5.45 7.13
CA LYS A 15 -2.11 5.64 8.59
C LYS A 15 -3.49 6.04 9.13
N GLU A 16 -4.20 6.94 8.46
CA GLU A 16 -5.55 7.34 8.86
C GLU A 16 -6.57 6.20 8.70
N PHE A 17 -6.52 5.45 7.59
CA PHE A 17 -7.42 4.30 7.39
C PHE A 17 -7.22 3.21 8.44
N LEU A 18 -5.98 2.98 8.88
CA LEU A 18 -5.71 2.02 9.95
C LEU A 18 -6.23 2.48 11.32
N LYS A 19 -6.52 3.77 11.55
CA LYS A 19 -7.21 4.20 12.77
C LYS A 19 -8.67 3.77 12.80
N ASN A 20 -9.31 3.68 11.63
CA ASN A 20 -10.70 3.25 11.52
C ASN A 20 -10.80 1.72 11.65
N LYS A 21 -11.46 1.23 12.71
CA LYS A 21 -11.61 -0.21 13.00
C LYS A 21 -12.62 -0.93 12.11
N GLU A 22 -13.52 -0.19 11.46
CA GLU A 22 -14.49 -0.74 10.50
C GLU A 22 -13.82 -1.17 9.18
N ILE A 23 -12.65 -0.61 8.87
CA ILE A 23 -11.90 -0.97 7.67
C ILE A 23 -11.23 -2.33 7.91
N ARG A 24 -11.63 -3.34 7.13
CA ARG A 24 -11.11 -4.70 7.24
C ARG A 24 -9.79 -4.93 6.49
N HIS A 25 -9.58 -4.23 5.38
CA HIS A 25 -8.39 -4.38 4.54
C HIS A 25 -7.90 -3.01 4.07
N VAL A 26 -6.61 -2.77 4.26
CA VAL A 26 -5.89 -1.61 3.73
C VAL A 26 -4.79 -2.13 2.83
N ILE A 27 -4.96 -1.93 1.53
CA ILE A 27 -3.93 -2.27 0.54
C ILE A 27 -3.15 -1.00 0.21
N ALA A 28 -1.86 -1.02 0.49
CA ALA A 28 -0.93 0.06 0.19
C ALA A 28 0.00 -0.38 -0.95
N THR A 29 0.20 0.47 -1.96
CA THR A 29 1.08 0.11 -3.08
C THR A 29 2.31 0.99 -3.18
N ALA A 30 3.41 0.39 -3.65
CA ALA A 30 4.68 1.05 -3.90
C ALA A 30 5.35 0.46 -5.14
N ARG A 31 6.12 1.27 -5.89
CA ARG A 31 6.95 0.76 -7.01
C ARG A 31 8.01 -0.22 -6.51
N ASP A 32 8.54 0.05 -5.32
CA ASP A 32 9.46 -0.82 -4.62
C ASP A 32 9.06 -0.96 -3.14
N PRO A 33 8.28 -1.98 -2.78
CA PRO A 33 7.89 -2.27 -1.41
C PRO A 33 9.09 -2.47 -0.46
N ASN A 34 10.22 -2.99 -0.95
CA ASN A 34 11.38 -3.26 -0.11
C ASN A 34 12.02 -1.97 0.39
N ASN A 35 11.95 -0.91 -0.41
CA ASN A 35 12.47 0.42 -0.08
C ASN A 35 11.43 1.33 0.61
N ALA A 36 10.19 0.88 0.81
CA ALA A 36 9.14 1.64 1.49
C ALA A 36 9.27 1.54 3.03
N LYS A 37 10.38 2.05 3.59
CA LYS A 37 10.74 1.91 5.03
C LYS A 37 9.59 2.25 5.98
N GLU A 38 9.01 3.45 5.85
CA GLU A 38 7.92 3.90 6.73
C GLU A 38 6.66 3.06 6.60
N LEU A 39 6.40 2.48 5.42
CA LEU A 39 5.25 1.60 5.21
C LEU A 39 5.49 0.22 5.85
N LYS A 40 6.73 -0.28 5.80
CA LYS A 40 7.14 -1.54 6.44
C LYS A 40 7.18 -1.47 7.97
N GLU A 41 7.35 -0.28 8.53
CA GLU A 41 7.30 -0.05 9.98
C GLU A 41 5.88 -0.17 10.56
N ILE A 42 4.86 -0.11 9.71
CA ILE A 42 3.47 -0.26 10.13
C ILE A 42 3.15 -1.75 10.26
N SER A 43 2.99 -2.21 11.51
CA SER A 43 2.51 -3.55 11.82
C SER A 43 1.00 -3.51 12.13
N ASP A 44 0.18 -3.88 11.15
CA ASP A 44 -1.26 -4.08 11.31
C ASP A 44 -1.69 -5.27 10.43
N SER A 45 -2.45 -6.20 10.99
CA SER A 45 -2.88 -7.42 10.27
C SER A 45 -3.79 -7.14 9.07
N ARG A 46 -4.35 -5.93 9.00
CA ARG A 46 -5.22 -5.47 7.89
C ARG A 46 -4.44 -4.81 6.77
N LEU A 47 -3.16 -4.50 6.99
CA LEU A 47 -2.30 -3.85 6.01
C LEU A 47 -1.62 -4.88 5.11
N SER A 48 -1.86 -4.78 3.81
CA SER A 48 -1.13 -5.53 2.78
C SER A 48 -0.35 -4.57 1.90
N THR A 49 0.92 -4.86 1.67
CA THR A 49 1.78 -4.06 0.80
C THR A 49 2.00 -4.77 -0.53
N ILE A 50 1.57 -4.15 -1.62
CA ILE A 50 1.65 -4.73 -2.97
C ILE A 50 2.57 -3.89 -3.85
N LYS A 51 3.38 -4.56 -4.69
CA LYS A 51 4.19 -3.87 -5.70
C LYS A 51 3.27 -3.37 -6.83
N LEU A 52 3.34 -2.07 -7.12
CA LEU A 52 2.62 -1.49 -8.26
C LEU A 52 3.45 -0.36 -8.90
N ASP A 53 3.70 -0.52 -10.20
CA ASP A 53 4.10 0.56 -11.09
C ASP A 53 2.94 0.90 -12.03
N VAL A 54 2.37 2.09 -11.87
CA VAL A 54 1.18 2.54 -12.61
C VAL A 54 1.46 2.84 -14.08
N THR A 55 2.73 2.93 -14.48
CA THR A 55 3.13 3.12 -15.88
C THR A 55 3.51 1.80 -16.57
N CYS A 56 3.26 0.64 -15.93
CA CYS A 56 3.62 -0.67 -16.45
C CYS A 56 2.42 -1.63 -16.39
N ASP A 57 1.86 -1.98 -17.56
CA ASP A 57 0.70 -2.85 -17.67
C ASP A 57 0.90 -4.24 -17.04
N GLU A 58 2.09 -4.83 -17.19
CA GLU A 58 2.47 -6.09 -16.53
C GLU A 58 2.43 -5.96 -14.99
N SER A 59 2.89 -4.83 -14.46
CA SER A 59 2.81 -4.56 -13.02
C SER A 59 1.37 -4.41 -12.56
N ILE A 60 0.52 -3.74 -13.35
CA ILE A 60 -0.91 -3.57 -13.04
C ILE A 60 -1.61 -4.95 -13.05
N ARG A 61 -1.35 -5.78 -14.06
CA ARG A 61 -1.89 -7.14 -14.15
C ARG A 61 -1.46 -8.03 -13.00
N SER A 62 -0.21 -7.89 -12.55
CA SER A 62 0.32 -8.65 -11.42
C SER A 62 -0.36 -8.22 -10.11
N ALA A 63 -0.53 -6.91 -9.90
CA ALA A 63 -1.19 -6.38 -8.71
C ALA A 63 -2.69 -6.73 -8.61
N TYR A 64 -3.36 -7.00 -9.74
CA TYR A 64 -4.76 -7.46 -9.75
C TYR A 64 -4.94 -8.91 -9.26
N LYS A 65 -3.88 -9.73 -9.33
CA LYS A 65 -3.94 -11.15 -8.95
C LYS A 65 -3.70 -11.41 -7.46
N GLU A 66 -3.16 -10.42 -6.77
CA GLU A 66 -2.95 -10.40 -5.32
C GLU A 66 -4.28 -10.10 -4.60
#